data_AF-A0A936HCK5-F1
#
_entry.id   AF-A0A936HCK5-F1
#
_cell.length_a   1.000
_cell.length_b   1.000
_cell.length_c   1.000
_cell.angle_alpha   90.00
_cell.angle_beta   90.00
_cell.angle_gamma   90.00
#
_symmetry.space_group_name_H-M   'P 1'
#
loop_
_entity.id
_entity.type
_entity.pdbx_description
1 polymer ?
#
loop_
_entity_poly.entity_id
_entity_poly.type
_entity_poly.pdbx_seq_one_letter_code
_entity_poly.pdbx_strand_id
1 'polypeptide(L)'
;MNIPQVIEHQLRKMAAGAEIYFKRVAVNPSQITAWNLPTRPTKKTDSRAKTFKGESVEVDAIPPKTLRALAHNSIVRHIDPAIYQRTLDIEKLEREALVKVAGWFHPDEEEATA
;
A
#
# COMPACT_ATOMS: atom_id res chain seq x y z
N MET A 1 13.81 10.32 -16.10
CA MET A 1 12.68 10.39 -15.16
C MET A 1 12.81 9.29 -14.11
N ASN A 2 12.28 9.50 -12.92
CA ASN A 2 12.08 8.46 -11.90
C ASN A 2 10.61 7.96 -11.92
N ILE A 3 10.32 6.88 -11.20
CA ILE A 3 8.97 6.28 -11.17
C ILE A 3 7.88 7.31 -10.80
N PRO A 4 8.02 8.14 -9.73
CA PRO A 4 7.03 9.17 -9.41
C PRO A 4 6.75 10.15 -10.55
N GLN A 5 7.79 10.65 -11.23
CA GLN A 5 7.64 11.59 -12.35
C GLN A 5 6.91 10.96 -13.54
N VAL A 6 7.17 9.68 -13.83
CA VAL A 6 6.47 8.96 -14.92
C VAL A 6 5.00 8.81 -14.59
N ILE A 7 4.67 8.37 -13.37
CA ILE A 7 3.29 8.21 -12.93
C ILE A 7 2.56 9.55 -12.94
N GLU A 8 3.18 10.61 -12.44
CA GLU A 8 2.59 11.95 -12.45
C GLU A 8 2.30 12.43 -13.87
N HIS A 9 3.27 12.31 -14.78
CA HIS A 9 3.09 12.69 -16.18
C HIS A 9 1.96 11.91 -16.85
N GLN A 10 1.91 10.59 -16.65
CA GLN A 10 0.89 9.72 -17.24
C GLN A 10 -0.52 10.04 -16.71
N LEU A 11 -0.68 10.19 -15.38
CA LEU A 11 -1.97 10.50 -14.78
C LEU A 11 -2.50 11.85 -15.22
N ARG A 12 -1.64 12.88 -15.27
CA ARG A 12 -2.03 14.20 -15.77
C ARG A 12 -2.45 14.17 -17.24
N LYS A 13 -1.81 13.33 -18.05
CA LYS A 13 -2.19 13.14 -19.46
C LYS A 13 -3.52 12.42 -19.62
N MET A 14 -3.76 11.37 -18.82
CA MET A 14 -4.96 10.52 -18.93
C MET A 14 -6.20 11.18 -18.32
N ALA A 15 -6.03 12.00 -17.29
CA ALA A 15 -7.13 12.65 -16.57
C ALA A 15 -6.93 14.17 -16.52
N ALA A 16 -6.80 14.79 -17.69
CA ALA A 16 -6.47 16.22 -17.83
C ALA A 16 -7.47 17.17 -17.17
N GLY A 17 -8.73 16.74 -16.98
CA GLY A 17 -9.77 17.52 -16.29
C GLY A 17 -9.89 17.26 -14.79
N ALA A 18 -9.12 16.32 -14.24
CA ALA A 18 -9.15 15.99 -12.82
C ALA A 18 -8.13 16.81 -12.04
N GLU A 19 -8.52 17.25 -10.84
CA GLU A 19 -7.59 17.84 -9.88
C GLU A 19 -6.80 16.73 -9.18
N ILE A 20 -5.50 16.64 -9.43
CA ILE A 20 -4.64 15.55 -8.94
C ILE A 20 -3.53 16.09 -8.04
N TYR A 21 -3.46 15.53 -6.84
CA TYR A 21 -2.47 15.85 -5.82
C TYR A 21 -1.50 14.69 -5.61
N PHE A 22 -0.20 14.96 -5.66
CA PHE A 22 0.86 13.98 -5.39
C PHE A 22 1.47 14.23 -4.02
N LYS A 23 1.50 13.19 -3.18
CA LYS A 23 2.08 13.27 -1.84
C LYS A 23 3.02 12.10 -1.58
N ARG A 24 4.25 12.41 -1.14
CA ARG A 24 5.19 11.41 -0.62
C ARG A 24 4.82 11.07 0.82
N VAL A 25 4.44 9.82 1.07
CA VAL A 25 3.94 9.36 2.38
C VAL A 25 4.95 8.53 3.18
N ALA A 26 6.01 8.04 2.52
CA ALA A 26 7.03 7.18 3.12
C ALA A 26 8.45 7.65 2.76
N VAL A 27 9.42 7.19 3.55
CA VAL A 27 10.85 7.51 3.42
C VAL A 27 11.04 9.03 3.37
N ASN A 28 10.51 9.73 4.36
CA ASN A 28 10.74 11.16 4.58
C ASN A 28 11.77 11.40 5.70
N PRO A 29 12.41 12.58 5.77
CA PRO A 29 13.47 12.84 6.74
C PRO A 29 13.04 12.59 8.20
N SER A 30 11.84 13.01 8.58
CA SER A 30 11.31 12.77 9.93
C SER A 30 11.16 11.28 10.26
N GLN A 31 10.73 10.45 9.30
CA GLN A 31 10.60 9.00 9.48
C GLN A 31 11.96 8.33 9.59
N ILE A 32 12.93 8.76 8.77
CA ILE A 32 14.30 8.23 8.79
C ILE A 32 14.91 8.42 10.18
N THR A 33 14.80 9.63 10.74
CA THR A 33 15.29 9.94 12.09
C THR A 33 14.46 9.25 13.17
N ALA A 34 13.13 9.34 13.13
CA ALA A 34 12.27 8.82 14.19
C ALA A 34 12.29 7.29 14.31
N TRP A 35 12.52 6.58 13.20
CA TRP A 35 12.58 5.12 13.18
C TRP A 35 14.00 4.57 13.06
N ASN A 36 15.01 5.45 13.11
CA ASN A 36 16.42 5.10 12.94
C ASN A 36 16.65 4.16 11.74
N LEU A 37 16.10 4.53 10.58
CA LEU A 37 16.11 3.68 9.40
C LEU A 37 17.55 3.51 8.87
N PRO A 38 17.96 2.30 8.46
CA PRO A 38 19.28 2.09 7.89
C PRO A 38 19.48 2.94 6.63
N THR A 39 20.58 3.67 6.62
CA THR A 39 21.04 4.48 5.49
C THR A 39 22.18 3.77 4.77
N ARG A 40 22.41 4.16 3.52
CA ARG A 40 23.59 3.75 2.76
C ARG A 40 24.15 4.90 1.93
N PRO A 41 25.46 4.87 1.62
CA PRO A 41 26.04 5.80 0.68
C PRO A 41 25.30 5.77 -0.67
N THR A 42 24.99 6.96 -1.20
CA THR A 42 24.33 7.09 -2.48
C THR A 42 25.26 6.61 -3.61
N LYS A 43 24.74 5.75 -4.49
CA LYS A 43 25.50 5.21 -5.62
C LYS A 43 25.92 6.33 -6.56
N LYS A 44 27.22 6.62 -6.63
CA LYS A 44 27.78 7.72 -7.43
C LYS A 44 27.55 7.57 -8.94
N THR A 45 27.36 6.35 -9.42
CA THR A 45 27.10 6.07 -10.85
C THR A 45 25.63 6.26 -11.23
N ASP A 46 24.72 6.48 -10.28
CA ASP A 46 23.35 6.86 -10.62
C ASP A 46 23.34 8.30 -11.16
N SER A 47 22.81 8.49 -12.35
CA SER A 47 22.62 9.81 -12.98
C SER A 47 21.93 10.84 -12.07
N ARG A 48 21.09 10.37 -11.12
CA ARG A 48 20.33 11.18 -10.16
C ARG A 48 21.15 11.58 -8.93
N ALA A 49 22.30 10.95 -8.69
CA ALA A 49 23.15 11.23 -7.54
C ALA A 49 23.81 12.62 -7.60
N LYS A 50 23.95 13.21 -8.81
CA LYS A 50 24.63 14.50 -9.01
C LYS A 50 24.02 15.65 -8.22
N THR A 51 22.70 15.64 -8.03
CA THR A 51 21.97 16.69 -7.30
C THR A 51 21.46 16.24 -5.93
N PHE A 52 21.63 14.95 -5.61
CA PHE A 52 21.20 14.39 -4.34
C PHE A 52 22.25 14.63 -3.25
N LYS A 53 21.81 15.14 -2.09
CA LYS A 53 22.67 15.34 -0.93
C LYS A 53 22.25 14.38 0.18
N GLY A 54 23.22 13.68 0.75
CA GLY A 54 23.01 12.75 1.86
C GLY A 54 23.03 11.28 1.45
N GLU A 55 22.55 10.45 2.36
CA GLU A 55 22.49 9.01 2.19
C GLU A 55 21.14 8.55 1.65
N SER A 56 21.16 7.42 0.96
CA SER A 56 19.96 6.79 0.42
C SER A 56 19.32 5.89 1.48
N VAL A 57 18.00 5.92 1.57
CA VAL A 57 17.20 4.99 2.38
C VAL A 57 16.21 4.32 1.46
N GLU A 58 16.06 3.01 1.61
CA GLU A 58 15.10 2.22 0.84
C GLU A 58 13.74 2.15 1.54
N VAL A 59 12.69 1.86 0.78
CA VAL A 59 11.35 1.70 1.34
C VAL A 59 11.22 0.43 2.18
N ASP A 60 11.96 -0.63 1.84
CA ASP A 60 12.00 -1.90 2.58
C ASP A 60 12.73 -1.80 3.92
N ALA A 61 13.46 -0.69 4.16
CA ALA A 61 14.01 -0.34 5.46
C ALA A 61 12.90 -0.06 6.50
N ILE A 62 11.70 0.33 6.05
CA ILE A 62 10.56 0.56 6.95
C ILE A 62 9.96 -0.81 7.33
N PRO A 63 9.74 -1.09 8.63
CA PRO A 63 9.12 -2.34 9.05
C PRO A 63 7.82 -2.64 8.29
N PRO A 64 7.59 -3.86 7.78
CA PRO A 64 6.45 -4.16 6.92
C PRO A 64 5.07 -3.84 7.52
N LYS A 65 4.93 -3.96 8.85
CA LYS A 65 3.69 -3.58 9.55
C LYS A 65 3.47 -2.06 9.50
N THR A 66 4.52 -1.28 9.72
CA THR A 66 4.49 0.19 9.66
C THR A 66 4.23 0.67 8.24
N LEU A 67 4.89 0.08 7.24
CA LEU A 67 4.67 0.44 5.83
C LEU A 67 3.23 0.17 5.39
N ARG A 68 2.66 -0.98 5.78
CA ARG A 68 1.24 -1.30 5.54
C ARG A 68 0.30 -0.29 6.20
N ALA A 69 0.58 0.10 7.44
CA ALA A 69 -0.21 1.11 8.14
C ALA A 69 -0.13 2.50 7.46
N LEU A 70 1.05 2.91 6.98
CA LEU A 70 1.20 4.16 6.22
C LEU A 70 0.35 4.15 4.95
N ALA A 71 0.42 3.06 4.18
CA ALA A 71 -0.34 2.93 2.94
C ALA A 71 -1.85 2.93 3.23
N HIS A 72 -2.30 2.09 4.17
CA HIS A 72 -3.70 1.99 4.59
C HIS A 72 -4.25 3.34 5.05
N ASN A 73 -3.59 4.00 6.00
CA ASN A 73 -4.03 5.30 6.52
C ASN A 73 -4.01 6.40 5.46
N SER A 74 -3.07 6.34 4.50
CA SER A 74 -3.00 7.30 3.40
C SER A 74 -4.16 7.15 2.42
N ILE A 75 -4.72 5.94 2.28
CA ILE A 75 -5.87 5.67 1.42
C ILE A 75 -7.17 5.97 2.16
N VAL A 76 -7.36 5.36 3.34
CA VAL A 76 -8.62 5.40 4.08
C VAL A 76 -9.02 6.80 4.50
N ARG A 77 -8.06 7.70 4.76
CA ARG A 77 -8.35 9.11 5.08
C ARG A 77 -9.10 9.89 4.00
N HIS A 78 -9.16 9.36 2.77
CA HIS A 78 -9.87 9.97 1.64
C HIS A 78 -11.24 9.34 1.41
N ILE A 79 -11.64 8.37 2.24
CA ILE A 79 -12.93 7.69 2.18
C ILE A 79 -13.81 8.26 3.30
N ASP A 80 -15.11 8.43 3.02
CA ASP A 80 -16.08 8.78 4.05
C ASP A 80 -16.07 7.71 5.18
N PRO A 81 -15.86 8.08 6.45
CA PRO A 81 -15.73 7.11 7.54
C PRO A 81 -16.97 6.23 7.76
N ALA A 82 -18.18 6.77 7.56
CA ALA A 82 -19.41 6.03 7.73
C ALA A 82 -19.61 5.02 6.60
N ILE A 83 -19.32 5.41 5.36
CA ILE A 83 -19.32 4.49 4.21
C ILE A 83 -18.26 3.41 4.40
N TYR A 84 -17.04 3.78 4.82
CA TYR A 84 -15.96 2.83 5.04
C TYR A 84 -16.34 1.77 6.06
N GLN A 85 -16.83 2.19 7.24
CA GLN A 85 -17.22 1.26 8.29
C GLN A 85 -18.38 0.35 7.86
N ARG A 86 -19.40 0.92 7.22
CA ARG A 86 -20.53 0.14 6.70
C ARG A 86 -20.08 -0.93 5.71
N THR A 87 -19.16 -0.61 4.80
CA THR A 87 -18.62 -1.58 3.84
C THR A 87 -17.87 -2.71 4.55
N LEU A 88 -17.06 -2.40 5.57
CA LEU A 88 -16.35 -3.43 6.34
C LEU A 88 -17.32 -4.36 7.09
N ASP A 89 -18.40 -3.82 7.66
CA ASP A 89 -19.41 -4.61 8.36
C ASP A 89 -20.12 -5.57 7.39
N ILE A 90 -20.46 -5.09 6.18
CA ILE A 90 -21.03 -5.92 5.11
C ILE A 90 -20.05 -7.02 4.70
N GLU A 91 -18.80 -6.67 4.39
CA GLU A 91 -17.76 -7.63 3.98
C GLU A 91 -17.53 -8.72 5.04
N LYS A 92 -17.60 -8.36 6.32
CA LYS A 92 -17.51 -9.32 7.43
C LYS A 92 -18.67 -10.32 7.40
N LEU A 93 -19.90 -9.85 7.27
CA LEU A 93 -21.09 -10.70 7.21
C LEU A 93 -21.07 -11.61 5.97
N GLU A 94 -20.65 -11.07 4.83
CA GLU A 94 -20.47 -11.85 3.59
C GLU A 94 -19.44 -12.95 3.77
N ARG A 95 -18.28 -12.64 4.38
CA ARG A 95 -17.24 -13.64 4.68
C ARG A 95 -17.76 -14.74 5.60
N GLU A 96 -18.50 -14.38 6.65
CA GLU A 96 -19.11 -15.34 7.57
C GLU A 96 -20.14 -16.23 6.85
N ALA A 97 -20.95 -15.67 5.96
CA ALA A 97 -21.89 -16.43 5.14
C ALA A 97 -21.17 -17.38 4.18
N LEU A 98 -20.11 -16.93 3.50
CA LEU A 98 -19.31 -17.73 2.59
C LEU A 98 -18.62 -18.89 3.31
N VAL A 99 -18.10 -18.69 4.52
CA VAL A 99 -17.50 -19.78 5.31
C VAL A 99 -18.54 -20.84 5.67
N LYS A 100 -19.78 -20.44 6.02
CA LYS A 100 -20.87 -21.39 6.31
C LYS A 100 -21.24 -22.21 5.07
N VAL A 101 -21.39 -21.55 3.92
CA VAL A 101 -21.68 -22.22 2.65
C VAL A 101 -20.53 -23.16 2.27
N ALA A 102 -19.28 -22.72 2.36
CA ALA A 102 -18.11 -23.56 2.06
C ALA A 102 -18.00 -24.76 3.01
N GLY A 103 -18.33 -24.58 4.30
CA GLY A 103 -18.42 -25.69 5.26
C GLY A 103 -19.57 -26.66 4.98
N TRP A 104 -20.65 -26.23 4.30
CA TRP A 104 -21.67 -27.12 3.76
C TRP A 104 -21.22 -27.86 2.50
N PHE A 105 -20.18 -27.37 1.82
CA PHE A 105 -19.54 -28.02 0.67
C PHE A 105 -18.43 -29.01 1.09
N HIS A 106 -18.60 -29.70 2.22
CA HIS A 106 -17.97 -31.02 2.39
C HIS A 106 -18.87 -32.05 1.70
N PRO A 107 -18.56 -32.51 0.46
CA PRO A 107 -19.16 -33.74 -0.01
C PRO A 107 -18.68 -34.84 0.94
N ASP A 108 -19.61 -35.52 1.60
CA ASP A 108 -19.29 -36.69 2.40
C ASP A 108 -18.46 -37.66 1.53
N GLU A 109 -17.18 -37.85 1.89
CA GLU A 109 -16.48 -39.08 1.58
C GLU A 109 -17.18 -40.19 2.37
N GLU A 110 -18.01 -40.98 1.69
CA GLU A 110 -18.17 -42.44 1.81
C GLU A 110 -19.60 -42.88 1.46
N GLU A 111 -19.77 -43.48 0.29
CA GLU A 111 -20.42 -44.79 0.25
C GLU A 111 -19.36 -45.82 -0.09
N ALA A 112 -18.69 -46.32 0.95
CA ALA A 112 -18.16 -47.68 0.96
C ALA A 112 -19.24 -48.59 1.54
N THR A 113 -20.02 -49.28 0.71
CA THR A 113 -20.41 -50.71 0.85
C THR A 113 -21.48 -51.12 -0.17
N ALA A 114 -21.07 -51.90 -1.18
CA ALA A 114 -21.65 -53.19 -1.58
C ALA A 114 -20.93 -53.74 -2.82
#